data_AF-A0A849FWD7-F1
#
_entry.id   AF-A0A849FWD7-F1
#
_cell.length_a   1.000
_cell.length_b   1.000
_cell.length_c   1.000
_cell.angle_alpha   90.00
_cell.angle_beta   90.00
_cell.angle_gamma   90.00
#
_symmetry.space_group_name_H-M   'P 1'
#
loop_
_entity.id
_entity.type
_entity.pdbx_description
1 polymer ?
#
loop_
_entity_poly.entity_id
_entity_poly.type
_entity_poly.pdbx_seq_one_letter_code
_entity_poly.pdbx_strand_id
1 'polypeptide(L)' 'MDLEYNTGRPDLVLPEHGRNVKKMVNFALTVEDKEERNKVVNAIIKIM' A
#
# COMPACT_ATOMS: atom_id res chain seq x y z
N MET A 1 -17.66 -13.13 -12.03
CA MET A 1 -17.18 -11.93 -11.32
C MET A 1 -17.08 -12.34 -9.87
N ASP A 2 -15.90 -12.78 -9.45
CA ASP A 2 -15.69 -13.25 -8.08
C ASP A 2 -15.84 -12.08 -7.11
N LEU A 3 -16.79 -12.20 -6.20
CA LEU A 3 -16.97 -11.26 -5.10
C LEU A 3 -15.82 -11.49 -4.11
N GLU A 4 -14.80 -10.63 -4.15
CA GLU A 4 -13.74 -10.65 -3.15
C GLU A 4 -14.25 -10.13 -1.81
N TYR A 5 -14.67 -11.04 -0.94
CA TYR A 5 -15.00 -10.73 0.44
C TYR A 5 -13.76 -10.44 1.27
N ASN A 6 -13.89 -9.50 2.22
CA ASN A 6 -12.81 -9.14 3.12
C ASN A 6 -12.34 -10.29 4.03
N THR A 7 -13.18 -11.31 4.21
CA THR A 7 -12.89 -12.55 4.96
C THR A 7 -11.84 -13.44 4.30
N GLY A 8 -11.64 -13.32 2.97
CA GLY A 8 -10.61 -14.07 2.24
C GLY A 8 -9.30 -13.30 2.07
N ARG A 9 -9.20 -12.07 2.57
CA ARG A 9 -8.04 -11.20 2.36
C ARG A 9 -7.05 -11.30 3.51
N PRO A 10 -5.75 -11.06 3.27
CA PRO A 10 -4.77 -10.99 4.35
C PRO A 10 -5.18 -9.93 5.38
N ASP A 11 -4.88 -10.24 6.63
CA ASP A 11 -5.10 -9.34 7.75
C ASP A 11 -4.41 -7.99 7.50
N LEU A 12 -5.09 -6.93 7.91
CA LEU A 12 -4.50 -5.60 7.95
C LEU A 12 -3.76 -5.46 9.26
N VAL A 13 -2.43 -5.39 9.16
CA VAL A 13 -1.56 -5.08 10.29
C VAL A 13 -1.84 -3.67 10.81
N LEU A 14 -2.14 -2.73 9.91
CA LEU A 14 -2.49 -1.34 10.22
C LEU A 14 -3.87 -1.00 9.65
N PRO A 15 -4.96 -1.38 10.35
CA PRO A 15 -6.33 -1.16 9.87
C PRO A 15 -6.70 0.32 9.73
N GLU A 16 -6.11 1.20 10.55
CA GLU A 16 -6.34 2.65 10.58
C GLU A 16 -5.93 3.36 9.29
N HIS A 17 -4.93 2.83 8.57
CA HIS A 17 -4.47 3.39 7.30
C HIS A 17 -5.16 2.74 6.08
N GLY A 18 -5.94 1.69 6.29
CA GLY A 18 -6.76 1.07 5.25
C GLY A 18 -5.99 0.31 4.16
N ARG A 19 -6.73 -0.41 3.30
CA ARG A 19 -6.16 -1.30 2.28
C ARG A 19 -5.44 -0.57 1.15
N ASN A 20 -5.86 0.66 0.85
CA ASN A 20 -5.27 1.45 -0.24
C ASN A 20 -3.85 1.87 0.11
N VAL A 21 -3.59 2.29 1.36
CA VAL A 21 -2.24 2.62 1.81
C VAL A 21 -1.35 1.38 1.75
N LYS A 22 -1.83 0.23 2.23
CA LYS A 22 -1.08 -1.04 2.10
C LYS A 22 -0.73 -1.37 0.65
N LYS A 23 -1.64 -1.14 -0.31
CA LYS A 23 -1.36 -1.30 -1.74
C LYS A 23 -0.29 -0.32 -2.24
N MET A 24 -0.36 0.95 -1.85
CA MET A 24 0.63 1.96 -2.24
C MET A 24 2.02 1.64 -1.66
N VAL A 25 2.10 1.19 -0.41
CA VAL A 25 3.35 0.75 0.21
C VAL A 25 3.90 -0.49 -0.49
N ASN A 26 3.06 -1.48 -0.81
CA ASN A 26 3.48 -2.66 -1.56
C ASN A 26 4.05 -2.28 -2.94
N PHE A 27 3.45 -1.30 -3.62
CA PHE A 27 4.02 -0.76 -4.86
C PHE A 27 5.39 -0.11 -4.61
N ALA A 28 5.51 0.74 -3.60
CA ALA A 28 6.79 1.39 -3.26
C ALA A 28 7.93 0.38 -2.99
N LEU A 29 7.62 -0.79 -2.41
CA LEU A 29 8.58 -1.87 -2.19
C LEU A 29 9.10 -2.52 -3.48
N THR A 30 8.35 -2.42 -4.58
CA THR A 30 8.79 -2.94 -5.90
C THR A 30 9.73 -1.99 -6.65
N VAL A 31 9.89 -0.75 -6.16
CA VAL A 31 10.78 0.24 -6.79
C VAL A 31 12.22 0.01 -6.32
N GLU A 32 13.08 -0.43 -7.25
CA GLU A 32 14.49 -0.75 -6.97
C GLU A 32 15.32 0.51 -6.71
N ASP A 33 15.16 1.53 -7.56
CA ASP A 33 15.87 2.79 -7.43
C ASP A 33 15.51 3.50 -6.13
N LYS A 34 16.55 3.85 -5.36
CA LYS A 34 16.38 4.41 -4.02
C LYS A 34 15.78 5.81 -4.05
N GLU A 35 16.15 6.65 -5.01
CA GLU A 35 15.63 8.02 -5.09
C GLU A 35 14.17 8.01 -5.50
N GLU A 36 13.83 7.18 -6.49
CA GLU A 36 12.47 7.03 -6.98
C GLU A 36 11.57 6.40 -5.92
N ARG A 37 12.05 5.37 -5.21
CA ARG A 37 11.33 4.79 -4.07
C ARG A 37 11.04 5.84 -3.00
N ASN A 38 12.04 6.69 -2.68
CA ASN A 38 11.84 7.76 -1.70
C ASN A 38 10.81 8.79 -2.15
N LYS A 39 10.78 9.17 -3.43
CA LYS A 39 9.74 10.07 -3.97
C LYS A 39 8.35 9.45 -3.85
N VAL A 40 8.21 8.17 -4.20
CA VAL A 40 6.94 7.43 -4.08
C VAL A 40 6.48 7.39 -2.63
N VAL A 41 7.35 7.03 -1.69
CA VAL A 41 7.00 6.98 -0.26
C VAL A 41 6.61 8.36 0.26
N ASN A 42 7.33 9.43 -0.11
CA ASN A 42 6.99 10.79 0.28
C ASN A 42 5.63 11.24 -0.27
N ALA A 43 5.28 10.82 -1.49
CA ALA A 43 3.96 11.09 -2.06
C ALA A 43 2.85 10.37 -1.30
N ILE A 44 3.08 9.11 -0.88
CA ILE A 44 2.14 8.34 -0.06
C ILE A 44 1.89 9.04 1.28
N ILE A 45 2.96 9.45 1.97
CA ILE A 45 2.89 10.16 3.26
C ILE A 45 2.11 11.48 3.12
N LYS A 46 2.25 12.18 1.99
CA LYS A 46 1.57 13.46 1.75
C LYS A 46 0.06 13.33 1.50
N ILE A 47 -0.39 12.17 1.01
CA ILE A 47 -1.80 11.91 0.66
C ILE A 47 -2.60 11.38 1.87
N MET A 48 -1.92 10.74 2.83
CA MET A 48 -2.52 10.34 4.11
C MET A 48 -2.69 11.53 5.04
#